data_AF-A0A5C3E9P4-F1
#
_entry.id   AF-A0A5C3E9P4-F1
#
_cell.length_a   1.000
_cell.length_b   1.000
_cell.length_c   1.000
_cell.angle_alpha   90.00
_cell.angle_beta   90.00
_cell.angle_gamma   90.00
#
_symmetry.space_group_name_H-M   'P 1'
#
loop_
_entity.id
_entity.type
_entity.pdbx_description
1 polymer ?
#
loop_
_entity_poly.entity_id
_entity_poly.type
_entity_poly.pdbx_seq_one_letter_code
_entity_poly.pdbx_strand_id
1 'polypeptide(L)'
;MSFQDKASTFFASLAGKETHSKLGFKLLPSDPVLDTARKFGYKVVEYDVPPYPLYTAGIIAVRMLSFIVGSAVVAYFLYHKVAVKSQLGKWFSILSLIISLLAWPLVTGRSGVMLLDFWRPALGFRSCLLVWDIFHIRSVQEVNTWSFARFFAQLWTFPKELDDIADRTAEEGYQRNARWENLKGMPKVAIEAIAMFGTLYFIPPFELTRNMSQLAYHCYCDALGLCILMALALFGDGLLKLLGILINVEMADMFENPLGTTNIRLFWSHWNRAIATVLHRVVFGGGKSKTQIRRKKAAAAAAAKKNFSHMDGLSETDAGHTSGEDEHAHSNAGRRRNASGLKPLSQVNNGDAELRKRGSNAKSPTNGNAASARNPTPAKKSSFLPKAAAAIVTFAMSGIFHEHITYFTLGFANGENFVFFLLNGVATVTATWFKRTYPEINNKIPTLVSVLMLHAFFLAVIPLFCSPFIRSGFFVQLEALRYELLPIRSRPRGSFIYLFGQ
;
A
#
# COMPACT_ATOMS: atom_id res chain seq x y z
N MET A 1 6.05 2.08 64.94
CA MET A 1 6.01 0.98 63.94
C MET A 1 6.13 -0.34 64.66
N SER A 2 5.13 -1.19 64.50
CA SER A 2 5.12 -2.54 65.06
C SER A 2 6.18 -3.43 64.38
N PHE A 3 6.52 -4.55 65.00
CA PHE A 3 7.41 -5.55 64.38
C PHE A 3 6.80 -6.13 63.09
N GLN A 4 5.46 -6.18 63.00
CA GLN A 4 4.73 -6.51 61.77
C GLN A 4 4.91 -5.48 60.66
N ASP A 5 4.94 -4.18 60.98
CA ASP A 5 5.17 -3.13 59.98
C ASP A 5 6.60 -3.18 59.42
N LYS A 6 7.58 -3.52 60.28
CA LYS A 6 8.97 -3.70 59.87
C LYS A 6 9.17 -4.99 59.07
N ALA A 7 8.49 -6.07 59.43
CA ALA A 7 8.52 -7.32 58.67
C ALA A 7 7.84 -7.16 57.30
N SER A 8 6.71 -6.46 57.21
CA SER A 8 6.01 -6.23 55.93
C SER A 8 6.81 -5.30 55.01
N THR A 9 7.44 -4.24 55.53
CA THR A 9 8.37 -3.40 54.74
C THR A 9 9.64 -4.16 54.35
N PHE A 10 10.16 -5.04 55.20
CA PHE A 10 11.30 -5.89 54.88
C PHE A 10 10.98 -6.93 53.80
N PHE A 11 9.83 -7.62 53.88
CA PHE A 11 9.38 -8.55 52.84
C PHE A 11 8.98 -7.84 51.54
N ALA A 12 8.39 -6.64 51.61
CA ALA A 12 8.17 -5.79 50.44
C ALA A 12 9.48 -5.25 49.83
N SER A 13 10.55 -5.13 50.64
CA SER A 13 11.90 -4.79 50.15
C SER A 13 12.65 -6.01 49.57
N LEU A 14 12.33 -7.22 50.06
CA LEU A 14 12.86 -8.52 49.59
C LEU A 14 12.12 -9.06 48.36
N ALA A 15 10.88 -8.66 48.13
CA ALA A 15 10.23 -8.68 46.82
C ALA A 15 10.91 -7.63 45.92
N GLY A 16 12.21 -7.82 45.68
CA GLY A 16 13.11 -6.83 45.12
C GLY A 16 12.52 -6.24 43.86
N LYS A 17 12.46 -4.90 43.79
CA LYS A 17 12.10 -4.17 42.57
C LYS A 17 12.89 -4.77 41.42
N GLU A 18 12.22 -5.52 40.54
CA GLU A 18 12.85 -6.25 39.42
C GLU A 18 13.91 -5.33 38.81
N THR A 19 15.17 -5.75 38.91
CA THR A 19 16.32 -4.99 38.38
C THR A 19 16.60 -5.38 36.94
N HIS A 20 16.02 -6.49 36.48
CA HIS A 20 16.17 -7.06 35.16
C HIS A 20 14.79 -7.46 34.61
N SER A 21 14.61 -7.29 33.31
CA SER A 21 13.43 -7.77 32.56
C SER A 21 13.37 -9.30 32.56
N LYS A 22 12.22 -9.86 32.14
CA LYS A 22 12.06 -11.30 31.87
C LYS A 22 13.07 -11.86 30.85
N LEU A 23 13.65 -10.99 30.02
CA LEU A 23 14.67 -11.33 29.03
C LEU A 23 16.11 -11.11 29.55
N GLY A 24 16.29 -10.75 30.82
CA GLY A 24 17.60 -10.56 31.45
C GLY A 24 18.24 -9.18 31.26
N PHE A 25 17.59 -8.24 30.55
CA PHE A 25 18.11 -6.88 30.41
C PHE A 25 17.90 -6.06 31.68
N LYS A 26 18.93 -5.33 32.13
CA LYS A 26 18.81 -4.40 33.26
C LYS A 26 17.74 -3.34 32.96
N LEU A 27 16.78 -3.19 33.87
CA LEU A 27 15.71 -2.22 33.72
C LEU A 27 16.23 -0.80 33.97
N LEU A 28 15.86 0.11 33.09
CA LEU A 28 16.09 1.54 33.25
C LEU A 28 15.25 2.08 34.42
N PRO A 29 15.80 2.99 35.24
CA PRO A 29 15.08 3.56 36.37
C PRO A 29 13.91 4.47 35.95
N SER A 30 14.01 5.08 34.77
CA SER A 30 13.04 5.98 34.17
C SER A 30 13.08 5.85 32.65
N ASP A 31 12.11 6.43 31.96
CA ASP A 31 12.08 6.46 30.50
C ASP A 31 12.84 7.67 29.96
N PRO A 32 13.95 7.44 29.22
CA PRO A 32 14.77 8.52 28.71
C PRO A 32 14.02 9.44 27.75
N VAL A 33 12.98 8.95 27.04
CA VAL A 33 12.17 9.78 26.14
C VAL A 33 11.35 10.78 26.93
N LEU A 34 10.65 10.33 27.98
CA LEU A 34 9.85 11.22 28.82
C LEU A 34 10.72 12.20 29.60
N ASP A 35 11.87 11.76 30.12
CA ASP A 35 12.80 12.62 30.85
C ASP A 35 13.37 13.71 29.94
N THR A 36 13.72 13.33 28.71
CA THR A 36 14.16 14.27 27.68
C THR A 36 13.06 15.27 27.33
N ALA A 37 11.82 14.81 27.14
CA ALA A 37 10.68 15.69 26.86
C ALA A 37 10.43 16.69 27.99
N ARG A 38 10.46 16.24 29.26
CA ARG A 38 10.36 17.13 30.43
C ARG A 38 11.49 18.16 30.46
N LYS A 39 12.72 17.73 30.17
CA LYS A 39 13.89 18.63 30.10
C LYS A 39 13.76 19.71 29.02
N PHE A 40 13.11 19.38 27.90
CA PHE A 40 12.79 20.33 26.84
C PHE A 40 11.54 21.18 27.13
N GLY A 41 10.92 21.04 28.31
CA GLY A 41 9.77 21.86 28.72
C GLY A 41 8.41 21.34 28.21
N TYR A 42 8.35 20.15 27.60
CA TYR A 42 7.08 19.57 27.19
C TYR A 42 6.28 19.09 28.41
N LYS A 43 4.96 19.29 28.34
CA LYS A 43 4.03 18.70 29.32
C LYS A 43 3.91 17.21 29.03
N VAL A 44 4.21 16.40 30.04
CA VAL A 44 4.09 14.94 29.99
C VAL A 44 3.02 14.51 31.00
N VAL A 45 2.10 13.67 30.55
CA VAL A 45 1.09 13.04 31.40
C VAL A 45 1.34 11.54 31.39
N GLU A 46 1.44 10.95 32.57
CA GLU A 46 1.50 9.50 32.75
C GLU A 46 0.15 9.03 33.32
N TYR A 47 -0.33 7.89 32.84
CA TYR A 47 -1.60 7.29 33.25
C TYR A 47 -1.45 5.78 33.34
N ASP A 48 -2.29 5.15 34.15
CA ASP A 48 -2.22 3.69 34.31
C ASP A 48 -3.02 2.99 33.22
N VAL A 49 -2.45 1.91 32.68
CA VAL A 49 -3.05 1.10 31.63
C VAL A 49 -2.90 -0.37 32.04
N PRO A 50 -3.93 -1.20 31.83
CA PRO A 50 -3.80 -2.64 32.04
C PRO A 50 -2.61 -3.22 31.25
N PRO A 51 -1.93 -4.23 31.77
CA PRO A 51 -0.85 -4.90 31.04
C PRO A 51 -1.37 -5.47 29.72
N TYR A 52 -0.51 -5.50 28.70
CA TYR A 52 -0.89 -6.09 27.42
C TYR A 52 -1.15 -7.60 27.61
N PRO A 53 -2.28 -8.15 27.13
CA PRO A 53 -2.66 -9.54 27.38
C PRO A 53 -1.84 -10.53 26.53
N LEU A 54 -0.54 -10.65 26.80
CA LEU A 54 0.43 -11.43 26.00
C LEU A 54 0.06 -12.91 25.88
N TYR A 55 -0.43 -13.54 26.95
CA TYR A 55 -0.84 -14.95 26.91
C TYR A 55 -2.02 -15.18 25.97
N THR A 56 -3.07 -14.35 26.10
CA THR A 56 -4.23 -14.35 25.20
C THR A 56 -3.78 -14.06 23.77
N ALA A 57 -2.90 -13.09 23.57
CA ALA A 57 -2.35 -12.76 22.25
C ALA A 57 -1.65 -13.97 21.61
N GLY A 58 -0.84 -14.72 22.38
CA GLY A 58 -0.21 -15.96 21.90
C GLY A 58 -1.22 -17.02 21.46
N ILE A 59 -2.26 -17.28 22.27
CA ILE A 59 -3.32 -18.25 21.93
C ILE A 59 -4.03 -17.82 20.64
N ILE A 60 -4.41 -16.54 20.54
CA ILE A 60 -5.14 -16.01 19.39
C ILE A 60 -4.25 -16.05 18.14
N ALA A 61 -2.96 -15.72 18.25
CA ALA A 61 -2.02 -15.81 17.14
C ALA A 61 -1.90 -17.24 16.61
N VAL A 62 -1.81 -18.24 17.49
CA VAL A 62 -1.81 -19.67 17.08
C VAL A 62 -3.12 -20.04 16.38
N ARG A 63 -4.27 -19.68 16.96
CA ARG A 63 -5.59 -19.94 16.33
C ARG A 63 -5.71 -19.28 14.95
N MET A 64 -5.22 -18.05 14.80
CA MET A 64 -5.21 -17.35 13.52
C MET A 64 -4.32 -18.06 12.52
N LEU A 65 -3.10 -18.46 12.92
CA LEU A 65 -2.19 -19.20 12.05
C LEU A 65 -2.79 -20.54 11.61
N SER A 66 -3.43 -21.28 12.52
CA SER A 66 -4.13 -22.53 12.18
C SER A 66 -5.23 -22.30 11.16
N PHE A 67 -6.03 -21.24 11.30
CA PHE A 67 -7.06 -20.89 10.32
C PHE A 67 -6.44 -20.52 8.96
N ILE A 68 -5.40 -19.69 8.95
CA ILE A 68 -4.68 -19.26 7.73
C ILE A 68 -4.12 -20.47 6.96
N VAL A 69 -3.41 -21.37 7.66
CA VAL A 69 -2.85 -22.58 7.05
C VAL A 69 -3.95 -23.54 6.60
N GLY A 70 -4.94 -23.82 7.46
CA GLY A 70 -6.03 -24.74 7.15
C GLY A 70 -6.86 -24.29 5.95
N SER A 71 -7.24 -23.01 5.91
CA SER A 71 -7.98 -22.44 4.77
C SER A 71 -7.15 -22.39 3.49
N ALA A 72 -5.83 -22.20 3.55
CA ALA A 72 -4.97 -22.30 2.37
C ALA A 72 -4.91 -23.72 1.81
N VAL A 73 -4.83 -24.73 2.69
CA VAL A 73 -4.90 -26.14 2.29
C VAL A 73 -6.25 -26.43 1.62
N VAL A 74 -7.36 -26.05 2.25
CA VAL A 74 -8.70 -26.22 1.68
C VAL A 74 -8.83 -25.51 0.34
N ALA A 75 -8.40 -24.25 0.23
CA ALA A 75 -8.45 -23.49 -1.01
C ALA A 75 -7.60 -24.15 -2.12
N TYR A 76 -6.41 -24.66 -1.80
CA TYR A 76 -5.56 -25.36 -2.75
C TYR A 76 -6.23 -26.64 -3.29
N PHE A 77 -6.85 -27.43 -2.42
CA PHE A 77 -7.60 -28.62 -2.81
C PHE A 77 -8.84 -28.28 -3.64
N LEU A 78 -9.65 -27.32 -3.19
CA LEU A 78 -10.83 -26.85 -3.92
C LEU A 78 -10.44 -26.35 -5.31
N TYR A 79 -9.37 -25.59 -5.45
CA TYR A 79 -8.89 -25.13 -6.74
C TYR A 79 -8.56 -26.30 -7.68
N HIS A 80 -7.60 -27.15 -7.29
CA HIS A 80 -7.03 -28.17 -8.17
C HIS A 80 -7.93 -29.39 -8.38
N LYS A 81 -8.84 -29.70 -7.44
CA LYS A 81 -9.68 -30.90 -7.51
C LYS A 81 -11.12 -30.63 -7.89
N VAL A 82 -11.63 -29.41 -7.66
CA VAL A 82 -13.04 -29.06 -7.87
C VAL A 82 -13.20 -27.95 -8.91
N ALA A 83 -12.60 -26.78 -8.68
CA ALA A 83 -12.83 -25.58 -9.47
C ALA A 83 -12.35 -25.70 -10.92
N VAL A 84 -11.20 -26.32 -11.16
CA VAL A 84 -10.66 -26.51 -12.53
C VAL A 84 -11.49 -27.52 -13.35
N LYS A 85 -12.25 -28.42 -12.71
CA LYS A 85 -12.99 -29.48 -13.38
C LYS A 85 -14.41 -29.10 -13.79
N SER A 86 -15.02 -28.14 -13.11
CA SER A 86 -16.42 -27.76 -13.36
C SER A 86 -16.66 -26.30 -12.99
N GLN A 87 -17.44 -25.61 -13.82
CA GLN A 87 -17.83 -24.22 -13.58
C GLN A 87 -18.70 -24.08 -12.32
N LEU A 88 -19.60 -25.05 -12.07
CA LEU A 88 -20.39 -25.08 -10.83
C LEU A 88 -19.47 -25.27 -9.61
N GLY A 89 -18.51 -26.19 -9.73
CA GLY A 89 -17.49 -26.43 -8.71
C GLY A 89 -16.63 -25.20 -8.41
N LYS A 90 -16.30 -24.41 -9.43
CA LYS A 90 -15.58 -23.13 -9.31
C LYS A 90 -16.38 -22.12 -8.50
N TRP A 91 -17.64 -21.87 -8.87
CA TRP A 91 -18.49 -20.93 -8.14
C TRP A 91 -18.75 -21.37 -6.71
N PHE A 92 -19.03 -22.66 -6.50
CA PHE A 92 -19.17 -23.23 -5.16
C PHE A 92 -17.92 -23.00 -4.31
N SER A 93 -16.72 -23.25 -4.87
CA SER A 93 -15.45 -23.05 -4.16
C SER A 93 -15.22 -21.59 -3.81
N ILE A 94 -15.43 -20.68 -4.76
CA ILE A 94 -15.27 -19.23 -4.55
C ILE A 94 -16.21 -18.74 -3.45
N LEU A 95 -17.51 -19.02 -3.57
CA LEU A 95 -18.52 -18.54 -2.63
C LEU A 95 -18.30 -19.13 -1.23
N SER A 96 -18.03 -20.44 -1.13
CA SER A 96 -17.79 -21.09 0.16
C SER A 96 -16.56 -20.52 0.88
N LEU A 97 -15.46 -20.27 0.16
CA LEU A 97 -14.26 -19.67 0.72
C LEU A 97 -14.50 -18.22 1.14
N ILE A 98 -15.13 -17.41 0.29
CA ILE A 98 -15.44 -15.99 0.61
C ILE A 98 -16.34 -15.91 1.84
N ILE A 99 -17.43 -16.69 1.90
CA ILE A 99 -18.34 -16.71 3.04
C ILE A 99 -17.58 -17.12 4.32
N SER A 100 -16.74 -18.15 4.25
CA SER A 100 -15.96 -18.61 5.40
C SER A 100 -14.98 -17.55 5.89
N LEU A 101 -14.30 -16.84 4.97
CA LEU A 101 -13.34 -15.79 5.28
C LEU A 101 -14.00 -14.53 5.86
N LEU A 102 -15.16 -14.12 5.36
CA LEU A 102 -15.93 -12.99 5.88
C LEU A 102 -16.62 -13.31 7.21
N ALA A 103 -17.05 -14.57 7.41
CA ALA A 103 -17.66 -15.03 8.65
C ALA A 103 -16.63 -15.33 9.75
N TRP A 104 -15.34 -15.42 9.41
CA TRP A 104 -14.27 -15.73 10.37
C TRP A 104 -14.29 -14.85 11.64
N PRO A 105 -14.31 -13.51 11.56
CA PRO A 105 -14.38 -12.66 12.75
C PRO A 105 -15.70 -12.82 13.52
N LEU A 106 -16.81 -13.13 12.84
CA LEU A 106 -18.11 -13.38 13.46
C LEU A 106 -18.11 -14.65 14.32
N VAL A 107 -17.56 -15.74 13.80
CA VAL A 107 -17.51 -17.04 14.49
C VAL A 107 -16.53 -17.01 15.67
N THR A 108 -15.44 -16.25 15.53
CA THR A 108 -14.38 -16.23 16.55
C THR A 108 -14.56 -15.15 17.62
N GLY A 109 -15.35 -14.11 17.35
CA GLY A 109 -15.65 -13.03 18.30
C GLY A 109 -14.45 -12.17 18.68
N ARG A 110 -14.66 -11.17 19.54
CA ARG A 110 -13.58 -10.31 20.06
C ARG A 110 -12.80 -11.04 21.14
N SER A 111 -11.47 -10.99 21.06
CA SER A 111 -10.58 -11.66 22.02
C SER A 111 -10.13 -10.73 23.16
N GLY A 112 -10.30 -9.42 22.98
CA GLY A 112 -9.73 -8.40 23.85
C GLY A 112 -8.31 -8.01 23.48
N VAL A 113 -7.69 -8.69 22.50
CA VAL A 113 -6.41 -8.32 21.89
C VAL A 113 -6.70 -7.53 20.61
N MET A 114 -6.95 -6.23 20.73
CA MET A 114 -7.45 -5.38 19.66
C MET A 114 -6.60 -5.46 18.38
N LEU A 115 -5.26 -5.52 18.51
CA LEU A 115 -4.37 -5.67 17.35
C LEU A 115 -4.69 -6.92 16.53
N LEU A 116 -4.89 -8.08 17.19
CA LEU A 116 -5.22 -9.33 16.50
C LEU A 116 -6.69 -9.36 16.04
N ASP A 117 -7.57 -8.72 16.79
CA ASP A 117 -8.98 -8.53 16.43
C ASP A 117 -9.13 -7.64 15.19
N PHE A 118 -8.15 -6.76 14.92
CA PHE A 118 -8.04 -5.96 13.69
C PHE A 118 -7.56 -6.78 12.50
N TRP A 119 -6.51 -7.58 12.69
CA TRP A 119 -5.93 -8.37 11.61
C TRP A 119 -6.89 -9.43 11.06
N ARG A 120 -7.74 -10.04 11.89
CA ARG A 120 -8.70 -11.07 11.44
C ARG A 120 -9.64 -10.61 10.31
N PRO A 121 -10.49 -9.58 10.48
CA PRO A 121 -11.35 -9.08 9.42
C PRO A 121 -10.55 -8.50 8.25
N ALA A 122 -9.42 -7.83 8.51
CA ALA A 122 -8.58 -7.26 7.46
C ALA A 122 -7.99 -8.34 6.53
N LEU A 123 -7.42 -9.41 7.10
CA LEU A 123 -6.90 -10.54 6.35
C LEU A 123 -8.02 -11.32 5.67
N GLY A 124 -9.14 -11.57 6.36
CA GLY A 124 -10.31 -12.24 5.78
C GLY A 124 -10.81 -11.53 4.53
N PHE A 125 -11.00 -10.21 4.61
CA PHE A 125 -11.41 -9.39 3.48
C PHE A 125 -10.40 -9.45 2.32
N ARG A 126 -9.12 -9.20 2.61
CA ARG A 126 -8.06 -9.25 1.58
C ARG A 126 -8.02 -10.61 0.88
N SER A 127 -8.09 -11.69 1.65
CA SER A 127 -8.07 -13.06 1.13
C SER A 127 -9.30 -13.36 0.28
N CYS A 128 -10.46 -12.74 0.53
CA CYS A 128 -11.62 -12.86 -0.37
C CYS A 128 -11.33 -12.32 -1.78
N LEU A 129 -10.68 -11.16 -1.86
CA LEU A 129 -10.26 -10.59 -3.14
C LEU A 129 -9.24 -11.47 -3.85
N LEU A 130 -8.34 -12.12 -3.09
CA LEU A 130 -7.33 -13.03 -3.62
C LEU A 130 -7.92 -14.38 -4.03
N VAL A 131 -8.92 -14.90 -3.34
CA VAL A 131 -9.71 -16.06 -3.79
C VAL A 131 -10.34 -15.75 -5.14
N TRP A 132 -10.96 -14.57 -5.28
CA TRP A 132 -11.50 -14.14 -6.57
C TRP A 132 -10.40 -14.03 -7.65
N ASP A 133 -9.27 -13.39 -7.32
CA ASP A 133 -8.14 -13.27 -8.25
C ASP A 133 -7.65 -14.64 -8.74
N ILE A 134 -7.32 -15.54 -7.82
CA ILE A 134 -6.75 -16.85 -8.10
C ILE A 134 -7.73 -17.74 -8.86
N PHE A 135 -9.00 -17.79 -8.44
CA PHE A 135 -9.97 -18.73 -9.01
C PHE A 135 -10.62 -18.19 -10.28
N HIS A 136 -10.78 -16.87 -10.41
CA HIS A 136 -11.55 -16.25 -11.49
C HIS A 136 -10.69 -15.50 -12.52
N ILE A 137 -9.69 -14.73 -12.09
CA ILE A 137 -8.95 -13.82 -12.97
C ILE A 137 -7.69 -14.48 -13.54
N ARG A 138 -6.92 -15.17 -12.70
CA ARG A 138 -5.68 -15.85 -13.09
C ARG A 138 -5.98 -17.03 -14.00
N SER A 139 -5.06 -17.29 -14.93
CA SER A 139 -5.19 -18.42 -15.84
C SER A 139 -4.88 -19.74 -15.12
N VAL A 140 -5.52 -20.83 -15.57
CA VAL A 140 -5.30 -22.16 -15.00
C VAL A 140 -3.84 -22.58 -15.16
N GLN A 141 -3.24 -22.27 -16.31
CA GLN A 141 -1.84 -22.56 -16.61
C GLN A 141 -0.91 -21.87 -15.61
N GLU A 142 -1.16 -20.59 -15.33
CA GLU A 142 -0.37 -19.83 -14.36
C GLU A 142 -0.45 -20.43 -12.96
N VAL A 143 -1.65 -20.67 -12.43
CA VAL A 143 -1.80 -21.17 -11.06
C VAL A 143 -1.24 -22.58 -10.91
N ASN A 144 -1.34 -23.43 -11.95
CA ASN A 144 -0.76 -24.78 -11.93
C ASN A 144 0.79 -24.79 -11.89
N THR A 145 1.46 -23.68 -12.24
CA THR A 145 2.92 -23.55 -12.07
C THR A 145 3.33 -23.24 -10.64
N TRP A 146 2.39 -22.87 -9.76
CA TRP A 146 2.70 -22.47 -8.39
C TRP A 146 2.90 -23.68 -7.50
N SER A 147 3.98 -23.68 -6.72
CA SER A 147 4.10 -24.57 -5.56
C SER A 147 3.04 -24.23 -4.51
N PHE A 148 2.76 -25.15 -3.58
CA PHE A 148 1.86 -24.86 -2.46
C PHE A 148 2.31 -23.64 -1.66
N ALA A 149 3.62 -23.47 -1.43
CA ALA A 149 4.18 -22.29 -0.75
C ALA A 149 3.85 -20.98 -1.50
N ARG A 150 3.95 -21.00 -2.84
CA ARG A 150 3.59 -19.84 -3.67
C ARG A 150 2.08 -19.59 -3.67
N PHE A 151 1.26 -20.63 -3.72
CA PHE A 151 -0.19 -20.52 -3.62
C PHE A 151 -0.60 -19.94 -2.25
N PHE A 152 -0.03 -20.45 -1.17
CA PHE A 152 -0.21 -19.93 0.19
C PHE A 152 0.18 -18.44 0.26
N ALA A 153 1.34 -18.09 -0.28
CA ALA A 153 1.79 -16.71 -0.34
C ALA A 153 0.82 -15.83 -1.12
N GLN A 154 0.34 -16.28 -2.29
CA GLN A 154 -0.62 -15.52 -3.08
C GLN A 154 -1.95 -15.30 -2.37
N LEU A 155 -2.36 -16.22 -1.49
CA LEU A 155 -3.61 -16.10 -0.74
C LEU A 155 -3.49 -15.21 0.51
N TRP A 156 -2.37 -15.31 1.25
CA TRP A 156 -2.25 -14.69 2.59
C TRP A 156 -1.19 -13.61 2.69
N THR A 157 -0.20 -13.60 1.80
CA THR A 157 0.91 -12.65 1.82
C THR A 157 0.88 -11.74 0.61
N PHE A 158 1.91 -10.91 0.41
CA PHE A 158 2.05 -10.06 -0.78
C PHE A 158 3.30 -10.45 -1.57
N PRO A 159 3.27 -11.59 -2.27
CA PRO A 159 4.45 -12.06 -2.98
C PRO A 159 4.66 -11.23 -4.24
N LYS A 160 5.92 -11.00 -4.60
CA LYS A 160 6.28 -10.33 -5.85
C LYS A 160 5.84 -11.17 -7.05
N GLU A 161 5.27 -10.54 -8.08
CA GLU A 161 4.77 -11.27 -9.26
C GLU A 161 5.91 -12.03 -9.97
N LEU A 162 5.60 -13.21 -10.51
CA LEU A 162 6.61 -14.04 -11.19
C LEU A 162 7.16 -13.35 -12.44
N ASP A 163 6.30 -12.64 -13.19
CA ASP A 163 6.71 -11.80 -14.33
C ASP A 163 7.74 -10.74 -13.91
N ASP A 164 7.52 -10.07 -12.77
CA ASP A 164 8.45 -9.03 -12.27
C ASP A 164 9.80 -9.64 -11.83
N ILE A 165 9.81 -10.89 -11.34
CA ILE A 165 11.04 -11.62 -10.99
C ILE A 165 11.77 -12.08 -12.25
N ALA A 166 11.05 -12.57 -13.26
CA ALA A 166 11.60 -13.03 -14.52
C ALA A 166 12.22 -11.88 -15.32
N ASP A 167 11.52 -10.75 -15.41
CA ASP A 167 12.02 -9.52 -16.06
C ASP A 167 13.35 -9.08 -15.42
N ARG A 168 13.40 -8.99 -14.08
CA ARG A 168 14.64 -8.64 -13.37
C ARG A 168 15.75 -9.66 -13.59
N THR A 169 15.42 -10.95 -13.60
CA THR A 169 16.40 -12.02 -13.84
C THR A 169 17.00 -11.93 -15.24
N ALA A 170 16.18 -11.57 -16.24
CA ALA A 170 16.64 -11.35 -17.60
C ALA A 170 17.53 -10.10 -17.73
N GLU A 171 17.21 -9.04 -16.99
CA GLU A 171 18.01 -7.80 -16.94
C GLU A 171 19.35 -8.00 -16.22
N GLU A 172 19.38 -8.74 -15.11
CA GLU A 172 20.58 -8.94 -14.28
C GLU A 172 21.45 -10.12 -14.71
N GLY A 173 20.89 -11.07 -15.48
CA GLY A 173 21.58 -12.29 -15.91
C GLY A 173 21.71 -13.37 -14.83
N TYR A 174 21.13 -13.19 -13.64
CA TYR A 174 21.13 -14.20 -12.57
C TYR A 174 19.86 -14.12 -11.72
N GLN A 175 19.49 -15.24 -11.10
CA GLN A 175 18.32 -15.31 -10.20
C GLN A 175 18.73 -15.01 -8.76
N ARG A 176 18.09 -14.01 -8.15
CA ARG A 176 18.31 -13.66 -6.74
C ARG A 176 17.68 -14.70 -5.79
N ASN A 177 18.31 -14.93 -4.65
CA ASN A 177 17.75 -15.76 -3.59
C ASN A 177 16.63 -14.99 -2.85
N ALA A 178 15.41 -15.53 -2.85
CA ALA A 178 14.24 -14.89 -2.25
C ALA A 178 14.40 -14.63 -0.75
N ARG A 179 15.05 -15.53 0.01
CA ARG A 179 15.30 -15.33 1.45
C ARG A 179 16.18 -14.11 1.69
N TRP A 180 17.20 -13.95 0.86
CA TRP A 180 18.13 -12.83 0.96
C TRP A 180 17.46 -11.51 0.60
N GLU A 181 16.62 -11.47 -0.44
CA GLU A 181 15.87 -10.26 -0.80
C GLU A 181 14.89 -9.83 0.29
N ASN A 182 14.20 -10.78 0.94
CA ASN A 182 13.36 -10.48 2.08
C ASN A 182 14.17 -9.98 3.28
N LEU A 183 15.33 -10.61 3.56
CA LEU A 183 16.21 -10.24 4.67
C LEU A 183 16.77 -8.82 4.51
N LYS A 184 17.10 -8.40 3.28
CA LYS A 184 17.51 -7.02 2.97
C LYS A 184 16.48 -5.96 3.38
N GLY A 185 15.19 -6.33 3.46
CA GLY A 185 14.13 -5.44 3.89
C GLY A 185 14.00 -5.30 5.42
N MET A 186 14.61 -6.18 6.22
CA MET A 186 14.47 -6.18 7.68
C MET A 186 15.06 -4.94 8.38
N PRO A 187 16.18 -4.35 7.94
CA PRO A 187 16.66 -3.09 8.52
C PRO A 187 15.65 -1.94 8.40
N LYS A 188 14.93 -1.85 7.28
CA LYS A 188 13.83 -0.87 7.11
C LYS A 188 12.71 -1.12 8.13
N VAL A 189 12.31 -2.38 8.31
CA VAL A 189 11.29 -2.78 9.30
C VAL A 189 11.71 -2.40 10.73
N ALA A 190 12.99 -2.53 11.06
CA ALA A 190 13.51 -2.12 12.38
C ALA A 190 13.41 -0.59 12.59
N ILE A 191 13.71 0.20 11.56
CA ILE A 191 13.55 1.67 11.60
C ILE A 191 12.06 2.03 11.79
N GLU A 192 11.17 1.37 11.05
CA GLU A 192 9.72 1.55 11.17
C GLU A 192 9.21 1.16 12.57
N ALA A 193 9.79 0.14 13.20
CA ALA A 193 9.48 -0.22 14.58
C ALA A 193 9.84 0.89 15.57
N ILE A 194 11.05 1.45 15.45
CA ILE A 194 11.52 2.56 16.29
C ILE A 194 10.61 3.77 16.09
N ALA A 195 10.29 4.11 14.84
CA ALA A 195 9.39 5.21 14.51
C ALA A 195 7.99 4.99 15.12
N MET A 196 7.41 3.79 14.97
CA MET A 196 6.12 3.44 15.56
C MET A 196 6.11 3.65 17.08
N PHE A 197 7.07 3.05 17.79
CA PHE A 197 7.15 3.17 19.25
C PHE A 197 7.43 4.60 19.72
N GLY A 198 8.17 5.38 18.93
CA GLY A 198 8.37 6.82 19.12
C GLY A 198 7.07 7.60 18.97
N THR A 199 6.29 7.34 17.91
CA THR A 199 5.02 8.03 17.68
C THR A 199 3.97 7.74 18.75
N LEU A 200 4.01 6.57 19.41
CA LEU A 200 3.09 6.22 20.50
C LEU A 200 3.15 7.18 21.70
N TYR A 201 4.27 7.90 21.91
CA TYR A 201 4.34 8.92 22.97
C TYR A 201 3.46 10.15 22.69
N PHE A 202 3.02 10.32 21.45
CA PHE A 202 2.27 11.49 21.00
C PHE A 202 0.82 11.15 20.65
N ILE A 203 0.36 9.93 20.94
CA ILE A 203 -1.02 9.53 20.67
C ILE A 203 -1.85 9.78 21.93
N PRO A 204 -2.84 10.69 21.88
CA PRO A 204 -3.60 11.01 23.07
C PRO A 204 -4.60 9.90 23.41
N PRO A 205 -4.78 9.56 24.70
CA PRO A 205 -5.96 8.84 25.14
C PRO A 205 -7.21 9.73 24.99
N PHE A 206 -8.36 9.12 24.77
CA PHE A 206 -9.61 9.82 24.46
C PHE A 206 -10.02 10.84 25.54
N GLU A 207 -9.72 10.56 26.81
CA GLU A 207 -10.02 11.44 27.93
C GLU A 207 -9.29 12.78 27.80
N LEU A 208 -8.07 12.77 27.24
CA LEU A 208 -7.25 13.96 27.06
C LEU A 208 -7.60 14.74 25.79
N THR A 209 -8.33 14.15 24.84
CA THR A 209 -8.71 14.84 23.60
C THR A 209 -9.91 15.78 23.76
N ARG A 210 -10.67 15.68 24.85
CA ARG A 210 -11.93 16.43 25.03
C ARG A 210 -11.76 17.94 25.11
N ASN A 211 -10.62 18.40 25.60
CA ASN A 211 -10.34 19.82 25.82
C ASN A 211 -9.44 20.42 24.72
N MET A 212 -9.06 19.63 23.72
CA MET A 212 -8.18 20.08 22.65
C MET A 212 -8.92 20.99 21.68
N SER A 213 -8.21 22.01 21.19
CA SER A 213 -8.67 22.74 20.01
C SER A 213 -8.82 21.79 18.82
N GLN A 214 -9.73 22.11 17.90
CA GLN A 214 -9.95 21.28 16.71
C GLN A 214 -8.66 21.10 15.89
N LEU A 215 -7.86 22.16 15.73
CA LEU A 215 -6.59 22.07 15.01
C LEU A 215 -5.61 21.13 15.70
N ALA A 216 -5.46 21.24 17.03
CA ALA A 216 -4.59 20.34 17.79
C ALA A 216 -5.05 18.89 17.66
N TYR A 217 -6.36 18.63 17.74
CA TYR A 217 -6.92 17.29 17.54
C TYR A 217 -6.60 16.73 16.15
N HIS A 218 -6.77 17.53 15.09
CA HIS A 218 -6.41 17.13 13.73
C HIS A 218 -4.90 16.81 13.61
N CYS A 219 -4.02 17.62 14.21
CA CYS A 219 -2.58 17.35 14.22
C CYS A 219 -2.23 16.05 14.98
N TYR A 220 -2.91 15.73 16.09
CA TYR A 220 -2.74 14.45 16.76
C TYR A 220 -3.31 13.27 15.95
N CYS A 221 -4.41 13.47 15.23
CA CYS A 221 -4.91 12.47 14.27
C CYS A 221 -3.91 12.25 13.13
N ASP A 222 -3.20 13.29 12.68
CA ASP A 222 -2.14 13.15 11.67
C ASP A 222 -0.93 12.37 12.21
N ALA A 223 -0.50 12.68 13.44
CA ALA A 223 0.52 11.88 14.15
C ALA A 223 0.08 10.42 14.33
N LEU A 224 -1.21 10.18 14.58
CA LEU A 224 -1.78 8.84 14.62
C LEU A 224 -1.79 8.18 13.23
N GLY A 225 -2.07 8.91 12.17
CA GLY A 225 -1.95 8.44 10.79
C GLY A 225 -0.53 7.94 10.48
N LEU A 226 0.49 8.67 10.92
CA LEU A 226 1.89 8.24 10.83
C LEU A 226 2.15 6.98 11.67
N CYS A 227 1.64 6.93 12.91
CA CYS A 227 1.74 5.74 13.76
C CYS A 227 1.09 4.52 13.11
N ILE A 228 -0.07 4.68 12.44
CA ILE A 228 -0.76 3.62 11.70
C ILE A 228 0.08 3.15 10.52
N LEU A 229 0.66 4.06 9.75
CA LEU A 229 1.56 3.72 8.65
C LEU A 229 2.74 2.88 9.18
N MET A 230 3.40 3.34 10.24
CA MET A 230 4.54 2.62 10.82
C MET A 230 4.13 1.27 11.42
N ALA A 231 2.97 1.18 12.07
CA ALA A 231 2.45 -0.06 12.63
C ALA A 231 2.13 -1.08 11.53
N LEU A 232 1.48 -0.66 10.44
CA LEU A 232 1.19 -1.53 9.29
C LEU A 232 2.47 -1.93 8.56
N ALA A 233 3.49 -1.08 8.50
CA ALA A 233 4.77 -1.45 7.93
C ALA A 233 5.52 -2.45 8.84
N LEU A 234 5.57 -2.21 10.14
CA LEU A 234 6.16 -3.14 11.10
C LEU A 234 5.47 -4.52 11.08
N PHE A 235 4.16 -4.55 11.34
CA PHE A 235 3.42 -5.81 11.49
C PHE A 235 3.06 -6.43 10.15
N GLY A 236 2.77 -5.63 9.13
CA GLY A 236 2.50 -6.10 7.77
C GLY A 236 3.80 -6.48 7.06
N ASP A 237 4.58 -5.50 6.62
CA ASP A 237 5.81 -5.76 5.85
C ASP A 237 6.80 -6.65 6.60
N GLY A 238 6.97 -6.46 7.92
CA GLY A 238 7.83 -7.31 8.74
C GLY A 238 7.40 -8.77 8.80
N LEU A 239 6.12 -9.03 9.08
CA LEU A 239 5.60 -10.40 9.13
C LEU A 239 5.62 -11.06 7.74
N LEU A 240 5.26 -10.32 6.69
CA LEU A 240 5.29 -10.82 5.32
C LEU A 240 6.71 -11.21 4.92
N LYS A 241 7.72 -10.36 5.18
CA LYS A 241 9.13 -10.66 4.89
C LYS A 241 9.63 -11.85 5.70
N LEU A 242 9.28 -11.94 6.99
CA LEU A 242 9.62 -13.11 7.82
C LEU A 242 9.03 -14.40 7.24
N LEU A 243 7.75 -14.39 6.85
CA LEU A 243 7.12 -15.52 6.16
C LEU A 243 7.85 -15.83 4.86
N GLY A 244 8.21 -14.82 4.06
CA GLY A 244 8.95 -14.98 2.81
C GLY A 244 10.33 -15.64 2.98
N ILE A 245 11.02 -15.35 4.08
CA ILE A 245 12.27 -16.04 4.46
C ILE A 245 11.97 -17.52 4.76
N LEU A 246 10.94 -17.82 5.54
CA LEU A 246 10.58 -19.18 5.93
C LEU A 246 10.18 -20.04 4.72
N ILE A 247 9.28 -19.53 3.86
CA ILE A 247 8.71 -20.28 2.74
C ILE A 247 9.47 -20.11 1.41
N ASN A 248 10.58 -19.34 1.41
CA ASN A 248 11.40 -19.05 0.24
C ASN A 248 10.62 -18.40 -0.93
N VAL A 249 9.79 -17.41 -0.62
CA VAL A 249 9.04 -16.61 -1.61
C VAL A 249 9.38 -15.13 -1.42
N GLU A 250 9.81 -14.45 -2.48
CA GLU A 250 10.12 -13.03 -2.44
C GLU A 250 8.84 -12.21 -2.26
N MET A 251 8.81 -11.35 -1.25
CA MET A 251 7.68 -10.47 -0.96
C MET A 251 7.89 -9.09 -1.58
N ALA A 252 6.80 -8.46 -2.00
CA ALA A 252 6.79 -7.07 -2.42
C ALA A 252 6.56 -6.16 -1.21
N ASP A 253 7.04 -4.91 -1.30
CA ASP A 253 6.80 -3.91 -0.26
C ASP A 253 5.35 -3.40 -0.29
N MET A 254 4.72 -3.35 0.88
CA MET A 254 3.36 -2.81 1.04
C MET A 254 3.33 -1.29 0.86
N PHE A 255 4.42 -0.58 1.14
CA PHE A 255 4.47 0.88 1.12
C PHE A 255 5.63 1.41 0.28
N GLU A 256 5.35 2.44 -0.53
CA GLU A 256 6.32 3.08 -1.42
C GLU A 256 6.28 4.61 -1.29
N ASN A 257 6.88 5.15 -0.22
CA ASN A 257 6.88 6.59 0.09
C ASN A 257 5.51 7.30 -0.17
N PRO A 258 4.43 6.89 0.51
CA PRO A 258 3.11 7.49 0.29
C PRO A 258 3.09 9.00 0.66
N LEU A 259 3.85 9.40 1.68
CA LEU A 259 3.86 10.78 2.20
C LEU A 259 4.51 11.79 1.25
N GLY A 260 5.43 11.35 0.38
CA GLY A 260 6.10 12.19 -0.62
C GLY A 260 5.34 12.33 -1.95
N THR A 261 4.13 11.80 -2.05
CA THR A 261 3.36 11.84 -3.30
C THR A 261 2.76 13.22 -3.57
N THR A 262 2.67 13.59 -4.84
CA THR A 262 2.17 14.93 -5.28
C THR A 262 0.68 14.94 -5.59
N ASN A 263 0.02 13.79 -5.61
CA ASN A 263 -1.40 13.70 -5.88
C ASN A 263 -2.02 12.52 -5.13
N ILE A 264 -3.31 12.66 -4.82
CA ILE A 264 -4.06 11.68 -4.03
C ILE A 264 -4.18 10.31 -4.71
N ARG A 265 -4.21 10.25 -6.05
CA ARG A 265 -4.25 8.98 -6.79
C ARG A 265 -2.96 8.20 -6.57
N LEU A 266 -1.82 8.89 -6.65
CA LEU A 266 -0.49 8.34 -6.44
C LEU A 266 -0.33 7.88 -5.00
N PHE A 267 -0.79 8.68 -4.03
CA PHE A 267 -0.85 8.30 -2.62
C PHE A 267 -1.52 6.92 -2.44
N TRP A 268 -2.75 6.75 -2.94
CA TRP A 268 -3.49 5.49 -2.78
C TRP A 268 -2.88 4.31 -3.54
N SER A 269 -2.06 4.56 -4.57
CA SER A 269 -1.30 3.50 -5.24
C SER A 269 -0.01 3.12 -4.51
N HIS A 270 0.51 4.01 -3.66
CA HIS A 270 1.73 3.83 -2.87
C HIS A 270 1.44 3.41 -1.42
N TRP A 271 0.22 3.65 -0.95
CA TRP A 271 -0.31 3.24 0.33
C TRP A 271 -0.91 1.84 0.26
N ASN A 272 -0.45 0.93 1.12
CA ASN A 272 -0.97 -0.44 1.24
C ASN A 272 -1.18 -1.12 -0.13
N ARG A 273 -0.09 -1.24 -0.89
CA ARG A 273 -0.03 -1.81 -2.23
C ARG A 273 -0.60 -3.23 -2.30
N ALA A 274 -0.53 -3.98 -1.20
CA ALA A 274 -1.10 -5.30 -1.08
C ALA A 274 -2.62 -5.34 -1.26
N ILE A 275 -3.32 -4.26 -0.91
CA ILE A 275 -4.75 -4.06 -1.14
C ILE A 275 -4.99 -3.33 -2.47
N ALA A 276 -4.26 -2.25 -2.73
CA ALA A 276 -4.46 -1.43 -3.94
C ALA A 276 -4.30 -2.26 -5.23
N THR A 277 -3.28 -3.13 -5.28
CA THR A 277 -3.01 -3.96 -6.46
C THR A 277 -4.14 -4.96 -6.74
N VAL A 278 -4.64 -5.63 -5.70
CA VAL A 278 -5.70 -6.63 -5.85
C VAL A 278 -7.05 -5.97 -6.14
N LEU A 279 -7.41 -4.87 -5.46
CA LEU A 279 -8.63 -4.12 -5.77
C LEU A 279 -8.64 -3.63 -7.21
N HIS A 280 -7.52 -3.07 -7.67
CA HIS A 280 -7.41 -2.60 -9.05
C HIS A 280 -7.60 -3.76 -10.05
N ARG A 281 -7.03 -4.94 -9.77
CA ARG A 281 -7.18 -6.12 -10.62
C ARG A 281 -8.62 -6.66 -10.63
N VAL A 282 -9.26 -6.73 -9.46
CA VAL A 282 -10.64 -7.23 -9.30
C VAL A 282 -11.65 -6.29 -9.94
N VAL A 283 -11.56 -4.98 -9.69
CA VAL A 283 -12.53 -4.00 -10.18
C VAL A 283 -12.34 -3.67 -11.66
N PHE A 284 -11.10 -3.48 -12.10
CA PHE A 284 -10.80 -3.06 -13.47
C PHE A 284 -10.45 -4.22 -14.41
N GLY A 285 -10.68 -5.47 -13.98
CA GLY A 285 -10.60 -6.66 -14.84
C GLY A 285 -9.19 -6.97 -15.33
N GLY A 286 -8.22 -7.00 -14.42
CA GLY A 286 -6.79 -7.15 -14.71
C GLY A 286 -6.34 -8.54 -15.18
N GLY A 287 -7.10 -9.21 -16.04
CA GLY A 287 -6.70 -10.46 -16.70
C GLY A 287 -5.66 -10.31 -17.82
N LYS A 288 -5.20 -9.07 -18.11
CA LYS A 288 -4.07 -8.84 -19.01
C LYS A 288 -2.79 -8.89 -18.17
N SER A 289 -1.98 -9.93 -18.36
CA SER A 289 -0.64 -10.03 -17.75
C SER A 289 0.09 -8.69 -17.91
N LYS A 290 0.79 -8.24 -16.84
CA LYS A 290 1.65 -7.04 -16.91
C LYS A 290 2.60 -7.11 -18.10
N THR A 291 3.06 -8.31 -18.45
CA THR A 291 3.88 -8.60 -19.63
C THR A 291 3.14 -8.29 -20.93
N GLN A 292 1.84 -8.61 -21.06
CA GLN A 292 1.06 -8.20 -22.24
C GLN A 292 0.85 -6.69 -22.32
N ILE A 293 0.64 -6.02 -21.18
CA ILE A 293 0.49 -4.56 -21.14
C ILE A 293 1.84 -3.88 -21.47
N ARG A 294 2.94 -4.35 -20.88
CA ARG A 294 4.32 -3.89 -21.15
C ARG A 294 4.72 -4.18 -22.59
N ARG A 295 4.47 -5.37 -23.14
CA ARG A 295 4.73 -5.68 -24.56
C ARG A 295 3.91 -4.80 -25.48
N LYS A 296 2.63 -4.57 -25.18
CA LYS A 296 1.81 -3.62 -25.95
C LYS A 296 2.33 -2.20 -25.85
N LYS A 297 2.81 -1.78 -24.67
CA LYS A 297 3.38 -0.45 -24.45
C LYS A 297 4.75 -0.29 -25.12
N ALA A 298 5.62 -1.29 -25.04
CA ALA A 298 6.91 -1.32 -25.71
C ALA A 298 6.73 -1.39 -27.22
N ALA A 299 5.75 -2.16 -27.72
CA ALA A 299 5.38 -2.17 -29.13
C ALA A 299 4.79 -0.84 -29.59
N ALA A 300 3.97 -0.19 -28.76
CA ALA A 300 3.43 1.15 -29.05
C ALA A 300 4.53 2.22 -29.04
N ALA A 301 5.45 2.19 -28.06
CA ALA A 301 6.60 3.09 -27.99
C ALA A 301 7.60 2.84 -29.12
N ALA A 302 7.83 1.58 -29.51
CA ALA A 302 8.65 1.23 -30.66
C ALA A 302 7.99 1.65 -31.99
N ALA A 303 6.66 1.51 -32.11
CA ALA A 303 5.91 2.01 -33.25
C ALA A 303 5.91 3.55 -33.32
N ALA A 304 5.80 4.23 -32.17
CA ALA A 304 5.93 5.68 -32.06
C ALA A 304 7.34 6.14 -32.44
N LYS A 305 8.39 5.46 -31.95
CA LYS A 305 9.78 5.71 -32.37
C LYS A 305 10.01 5.44 -33.85
N LYS A 306 9.39 4.40 -34.43
CA LYS A 306 9.50 4.10 -35.88
C LYS A 306 8.78 5.14 -36.75
N ASN A 307 7.69 5.72 -36.23
CA ASN A 307 7.03 6.86 -36.87
C ASN A 307 7.84 8.17 -36.72
N PHE A 308 8.59 8.31 -35.62
CA PHE A 308 9.54 9.42 -35.40
C PHE A 308 10.82 9.28 -36.24
N SER A 309 11.33 8.07 -36.46
CA SER A 309 12.52 7.83 -37.30
C SER A 309 12.29 8.11 -38.79
N HIS A 310 11.03 8.31 -39.21
CA HIS A 310 10.71 8.82 -40.55
C HIS A 310 10.69 10.37 -40.60
N MET A 311 10.88 11.04 -39.45
CA MET A 311 10.93 12.51 -39.35
C MET A 311 12.23 13.05 -38.73
N ASP A 312 13.10 12.20 -38.18
CA ASP A 312 14.38 12.60 -37.57
C ASP A 312 15.50 12.72 -38.61
N GLY A 313 15.48 13.85 -39.31
CA GLY A 313 16.68 14.51 -39.83
C GLY A 313 17.08 15.74 -39.01
N LEU A 314 16.41 16.04 -37.88
CA LEU A 314 16.70 17.23 -37.06
C LEU A 314 16.33 17.01 -35.59
N SER A 315 17.34 17.21 -34.73
CA SER A 315 17.25 17.49 -33.27
C SER A 315 17.22 16.29 -32.30
N GLU A 316 18.37 15.64 -32.13
CA GLU A 316 18.72 14.94 -30.88
C GLU A 316 18.94 15.94 -29.75
N THR A 317 18.02 16.00 -28.79
CA THR A 317 18.28 16.22 -27.34
C THR A 317 16.95 16.12 -26.59
N ASP A 318 16.62 14.95 -26.05
CA ASP A 318 16.22 14.83 -24.64
C ASP A 318 15.93 13.37 -24.27
N ALA A 319 16.79 12.81 -23.41
CA ALA A 319 16.62 11.52 -22.78
C ALA A 319 16.44 11.75 -21.28
N GLY A 320 15.25 11.47 -20.74
CA GLY A 320 14.96 11.73 -19.31
C GLY A 320 13.64 11.14 -18.80
N HIS A 321 13.70 9.86 -18.42
CA HIS A 321 12.91 9.09 -17.45
C HIS A 321 11.61 9.61 -16.77
N THR A 322 10.61 8.71 -16.86
CA THR A 322 9.57 8.26 -15.88
C THR A 322 8.39 9.15 -15.45
N SER A 323 7.20 8.82 -15.99
CA SER A 323 6.04 8.19 -15.32
C SER A 323 4.78 8.50 -16.17
N GLY A 324 4.30 7.56 -16.97
CA GLY A 324 3.10 6.82 -16.57
C GLY A 324 1.80 7.61 -16.83
N GLU A 325 1.26 7.50 -18.04
CA GLU A 325 -0.10 7.93 -18.47
C GLU A 325 -0.31 9.30 -19.17
N ASP A 326 0.69 9.91 -19.80
CA ASP A 326 0.47 11.16 -20.58
C ASP A 326 0.32 10.99 -22.11
N GLU A 327 0.00 9.79 -22.61
CA GLU A 327 -0.12 9.55 -24.07
C GLU A 327 -1.49 9.85 -24.71
N HIS A 328 -2.36 10.62 -24.05
CA HIS A 328 -3.65 11.03 -24.63
C HIS A 328 -3.88 12.54 -24.74
N ALA A 329 -2.85 13.37 -24.48
CA ALA A 329 -2.96 14.83 -24.55
C ALA A 329 -2.34 15.49 -25.80
N HIS A 330 -1.44 14.83 -26.54
CA HIS A 330 -0.76 15.47 -27.69
C HIS A 330 -1.19 14.88 -29.03
N SER A 331 -2.41 15.22 -29.46
CA SER A 331 -2.79 15.17 -30.88
C SER A 331 -3.80 16.27 -31.20
N ASN A 332 -3.42 17.51 -30.93
CA ASN A 332 -4.00 18.68 -31.60
C ASN A 332 -3.13 19.90 -31.34
N ALA A 333 -2.17 20.15 -32.22
CA ALA A 333 -1.62 21.50 -32.40
C ALA A 333 -1.54 21.74 -33.90
N GLY A 334 -2.65 22.28 -34.41
CA GLY A 334 -2.71 22.90 -35.72
C GLY A 334 -1.70 24.02 -35.80
N ARG A 335 -0.70 23.79 -36.64
CA ARG A 335 0.07 24.76 -37.43
C ARG A 335 -0.61 26.14 -37.53
N ARG A 336 -0.08 27.13 -36.79
CA ARG A 336 -0.05 28.54 -37.24
C ARG A 336 1.29 29.15 -36.88
N ARG A 337 2.08 29.40 -37.93
CA ARG A 337 3.26 30.26 -37.95
C ARG A 337 2.84 31.71 -37.66
N ASN A 338 3.68 32.42 -36.91
CA ASN A 338 4.12 33.81 -37.12
C ASN A 338 5.37 33.96 -36.21
N ALA A 339 6.58 33.96 -36.75
CA ALA A 339 7.32 35.10 -37.32
C ALA A 339 8.17 35.84 -36.26
N SER A 340 9.39 36.19 -36.67
CA SER A 340 10.51 36.81 -35.92
C SER A 340 11.29 35.84 -35.03
N GLY A 341 12.62 35.76 -35.08
CA GLY A 341 13.61 36.38 -35.95
C GLY A 341 14.97 36.00 -35.40
N LEU A 342 15.89 35.60 -36.29
CA LEU A 342 17.36 35.68 -36.22
C LEU A 342 17.95 34.57 -37.09
N LYS A 343 18.61 35.00 -38.17
CA LYS A 343 19.53 34.19 -38.97
C LYS A 343 20.76 33.89 -38.12
N PRO A 344 21.46 32.79 -38.42
CA PRO A 344 22.86 32.96 -38.82
C PRO A 344 23.09 32.48 -40.25
N LEU A 345 23.86 33.29 -40.97
CA LEU A 345 24.51 33.02 -42.23
C LEU A 345 25.74 32.13 -42.01
N SER A 346 25.91 31.11 -42.85
CA SER A 346 27.17 30.71 -43.50
C SER A 346 26.87 29.47 -44.35
N GLN A 347 26.84 29.60 -45.68
CA GLN A 347 27.90 29.14 -46.61
C GLN A 347 28.02 27.60 -46.72
N VAL A 348 28.26 26.95 -47.85
CA VAL A 348 28.41 27.27 -49.29
C VAL A 348 28.49 25.89 -50.00
N ASN A 349 27.90 25.83 -51.20
CA ASN A 349 28.19 25.00 -52.39
C ASN A 349 28.61 23.52 -52.35
N ASN A 350 27.94 22.82 -53.26
CA ASN A 350 28.38 21.85 -54.29
C ASN A 350 27.59 20.55 -54.12
N GLY A 351 26.68 20.18 -55.01
CA GLY A 351 26.89 20.11 -56.45
C GLY A 351 27.29 18.67 -56.77
N ASP A 352 26.31 17.83 -57.09
CA ASP A 352 26.45 16.99 -58.27
C ASP A 352 25.12 16.33 -58.66
N ALA A 353 24.89 16.42 -59.96
CA ALA A 353 23.77 15.87 -60.68
C ALA A 353 24.16 14.52 -61.29
N GLU A 354 23.13 13.81 -61.76
CA GLU A 354 23.15 12.82 -62.83
C GLU A 354 23.58 11.37 -62.56
N LEU A 355 22.98 10.51 -63.40
CA LEU A 355 23.20 9.08 -63.64
C LEU A 355 22.45 8.14 -62.66
N ARG A 356 21.46 7.33 -63.05
CA ARG A 356 21.10 6.76 -64.36
C ARG A 356 19.63 6.31 -64.33
N LYS A 357 18.84 6.81 -65.29
CA LYS A 357 17.73 6.06 -65.88
C LYS A 357 18.32 4.95 -66.74
N ARG A 358 17.94 3.69 -66.48
CA ARG A 358 17.95 2.64 -67.52
C ARG A 358 16.80 1.68 -67.24
N GLY A 359 15.81 1.72 -68.11
CA GLY A 359 14.74 0.73 -68.14
C GLY A 359 15.19 -0.54 -68.85
N SER A 360 14.62 -1.66 -68.45
CA SER A 360 14.31 -2.77 -69.34
C SER A 360 13.39 -3.77 -68.62
N ASN A 361 12.25 -4.00 -69.25
CA ASN A 361 11.32 -5.11 -69.08
C ASN A 361 11.85 -6.35 -68.35
N ALA A 362 11.20 -6.70 -67.24
CA ALA A 362 11.06 -8.08 -66.81
C ALA A 362 9.68 -8.25 -66.16
N LYS A 363 8.80 -8.98 -66.85
CA LYS A 363 7.56 -9.50 -66.28
C LYS A 363 7.92 -10.54 -65.21
N SER A 364 7.55 -10.26 -63.96
CA SER A 364 7.43 -11.27 -62.92
C SER A 364 6.03 -11.14 -62.29
N PRO A 365 5.26 -12.24 -62.16
CA PRO A 365 3.96 -12.20 -61.52
C PRO A 365 4.19 -12.28 -60.01
N THR A 366 4.13 -11.15 -59.31
CA THR A 366 4.12 -11.14 -57.85
C THR A 366 2.72 -10.82 -57.37
N ASN A 367 2.10 -11.83 -56.74
CA ASN A 367 0.95 -11.69 -55.86
C ASN A 367 1.22 -10.57 -54.84
N GLY A 368 0.62 -9.41 -55.08
CA GLY A 368 0.62 -8.28 -54.15
C GLY A 368 -0.79 -8.06 -53.65
N ASN A 369 -1.13 -8.68 -52.53
CA ASN A 369 -2.23 -8.25 -51.69
C ASN A 369 -2.03 -6.75 -51.40
N ALA A 370 -2.82 -5.91 -52.07
CA ALA A 370 -2.92 -4.50 -51.78
C ALA A 370 -3.56 -4.36 -50.38
N ALA A 371 -2.71 -4.41 -49.37
CA ALA A 371 -3.01 -3.92 -48.05
C ALA A 371 -3.25 -2.41 -48.19
N SER A 372 -4.53 -2.08 -48.39
CA SER A 372 -5.03 -0.71 -48.21
C SER A 372 -4.52 -0.23 -46.85
N ALA A 373 -3.63 0.76 -46.89
CA ALA A 373 -3.22 1.54 -45.74
C ALA A 373 -4.48 2.26 -45.21
N ARG A 374 -5.27 1.54 -44.40
CA ARG A 374 -6.32 2.12 -43.58
C ARG A 374 -5.63 3.08 -42.62
N ASN A 375 -5.81 4.37 -42.89
CA ASN A 375 -5.58 5.43 -41.93
C ASN A 375 -6.09 4.95 -40.56
N PRO A 376 -5.22 4.88 -39.52
CA PRO A 376 -5.65 4.43 -38.21
C PRO A 376 -6.67 5.44 -37.70
N THR A 377 -7.92 5.01 -37.60
CA THR A 377 -8.99 5.79 -37.00
C THR A 377 -8.54 6.21 -35.59
N PRO A 378 -8.60 7.51 -35.25
CA PRO A 378 -8.14 7.99 -33.95
C PRO A 378 -8.88 7.22 -32.85
N ALA A 379 -8.12 6.60 -31.96
CA ALA A 379 -8.66 5.78 -30.89
C ALA A 379 -9.71 6.58 -30.10
N LYS A 380 -10.94 6.07 -30.03
CA LYS A 380 -12.02 6.71 -29.28
C LYS A 380 -11.57 6.93 -27.84
N LYS A 381 -11.52 8.20 -27.41
CA LYS A 381 -11.19 8.57 -26.03
C LYS A 381 -12.16 7.83 -25.09
N SER A 382 -11.64 7.01 -24.18
CA SER A 382 -12.48 6.31 -23.21
C SER A 382 -13.30 7.33 -22.40
N SER A 383 -14.59 7.05 -22.19
CA SER A 383 -15.45 7.91 -21.40
C SER A 383 -14.92 8.02 -19.95
N PHE A 384 -14.90 9.26 -19.44
CA PHE A 384 -14.41 9.54 -18.08
C PHE A 384 -15.38 9.03 -17.02
N LEU A 385 -16.68 9.24 -17.26
CA LEU A 385 -17.74 9.00 -16.27
C LEU A 385 -17.78 7.55 -15.74
N PRO A 386 -17.69 6.49 -16.57
CA PRO A 386 -17.69 5.13 -16.05
C PRO A 386 -16.47 4.81 -15.18
N LYS A 387 -15.29 5.36 -15.53
CA LYS A 387 -14.07 5.19 -14.72
C LYS A 387 -14.16 5.95 -13.41
N ALA A 388 -14.72 7.15 -13.43
CA ALA A 388 -14.96 7.96 -12.24
C ALA A 388 -15.95 7.27 -11.28
N ALA A 389 -17.08 6.77 -11.80
CA ALA A 389 -18.05 6.03 -11.03
C ALA A 389 -17.44 4.75 -10.42
N ALA A 390 -16.69 3.98 -11.20
CA ALA A 390 -15.99 2.78 -10.71
C ALA A 390 -14.98 3.12 -9.59
N ALA A 391 -14.25 4.23 -9.71
CA ALA A 391 -13.35 4.69 -8.67
C ALA A 391 -14.10 5.04 -7.37
N ILE A 392 -15.18 5.83 -7.44
CA ILE A 392 -16.00 6.17 -6.27
C ILE A 392 -16.57 4.93 -5.60
N VAL A 393 -17.11 3.98 -6.39
CA VAL A 393 -17.62 2.70 -5.86
C VAL A 393 -16.51 1.89 -5.19
N THR A 394 -15.30 1.86 -5.76
CA THR A 394 -14.15 1.16 -5.15
C THR A 394 -13.82 1.73 -3.78
N PHE A 395 -13.79 3.05 -3.66
CA PHE A 395 -13.57 3.72 -2.38
C PHE A 395 -14.71 3.49 -1.39
N ALA A 396 -15.98 3.58 -1.84
CA ALA A 396 -17.13 3.31 -1.00
C ALA A 396 -17.10 1.87 -0.43
N MET A 397 -16.77 0.88 -1.26
CA MET A 397 -16.58 -0.50 -0.83
C MET A 397 -15.43 -0.61 0.19
N SER A 398 -14.29 0.06 -0.07
CA SER A 398 -13.19 0.12 0.90
C SER A 398 -13.63 0.71 2.25
N GLY A 399 -14.47 1.75 2.23
CA GLY A 399 -15.09 2.34 3.41
C GLY A 399 -15.96 1.34 4.19
N ILE A 400 -16.84 0.60 3.52
CA ILE A 400 -17.66 -0.45 4.13
C ILE A 400 -16.78 -1.52 4.78
N PHE A 401 -15.66 -1.88 4.16
CA PHE A 401 -14.74 -2.86 4.75
C PHE A 401 -14.03 -2.33 5.98
N HIS A 402 -13.71 -1.04 6.04
CA HIS A 402 -13.16 -0.44 7.26
C HIS A 402 -14.20 -0.34 8.37
N GLU A 403 -15.48 -0.11 8.06
CA GLU A 403 -16.57 -0.23 9.03
C GLU A 403 -16.72 -1.68 9.55
N HIS A 404 -16.59 -2.67 8.67
CA HIS A 404 -16.57 -4.07 9.07
C HIS A 404 -15.39 -4.39 10.01
N ILE A 405 -14.19 -3.90 9.69
CA ILE A 405 -13.02 -4.05 10.56
C ILE A 405 -13.30 -3.39 11.92
N THR A 406 -13.74 -2.12 11.96
CA THR A 406 -14.01 -1.43 13.23
C THR A 406 -15.13 -2.08 14.01
N TYR A 407 -16.16 -2.62 13.38
CA TYR A 407 -17.21 -3.36 14.06
C TYR A 407 -16.65 -4.57 14.81
N PHE A 408 -15.85 -5.39 14.13
CA PHE A 408 -15.30 -6.61 14.72
C PHE A 408 -14.11 -6.36 15.66
N THR A 409 -13.40 -5.24 15.54
CA THR A 409 -12.30 -4.88 16.44
C THR A 409 -12.76 -4.06 17.63
N LEU A 410 -13.51 -2.99 17.37
CA LEU A 410 -13.87 -1.94 18.35
C LEU A 410 -15.28 -2.13 18.91
N GLY A 411 -16.13 -2.91 18.24
CA GLY A 411 -17.51 -3.18 18.66
C GLY A 411 -18.54 -2.18 18.14
N PHE A 412 -18.17 -1.30 17.20
CA PHE A 412 -19.09 -0.36 16.59
C PHE A 412 -18.70 -0.02 15.14
N ALA A 413 -19.69 0.38 14.36
CA ALA A 413 -19.55 0.92 13.00
C ALA A 413 -20.48 2.13 12.90
N ASN A 414 -19.91 3.32 12.74
CA ASN A 414 -20.66 4.57 12.80
C ASN A 414 -20.60 5.38 11.49
N GLY A 415 -19.97 4.83 10.46
CA GLY A 415 -19.90 5.43 9.13
C GLY A 415 -18.77 6.46 8.96
N GLU A 416 -17.99 6.78 10.00
CA GLU A 416 -16.89 7.75 9.88
C GLU A 416 -15.83 7.27 8.87
N ASN A 417 -15.44 5.98 8.91
CA ASN A 417 -14.51 5.41 7.95
C ASN A 417 -15.13 5.35 6.55
N PHE A 418 -16.42 5.04 6.45
CA PHE A 418 -17.11 5.06 5.16
C PHE A 418 -17.04 6.44 4.50
N VAL A 419 -17.33 7.50 5.25
CA VAL A 419 -17.25 8.89 4.76
C VAL A 419 -15.80 9.27 4.42
N PHE A 420 -14.82 8.88 5.24
CA PHE A 420 -13.40 9.09 4.96
C PHE A 420 -13.00 8.55 3.57
N PHE A 421 -13.31 7.29 3.29
CA PHE A 421 -12.95 6.69 2.00
C PHE A 421 -13.76 7.31 0.85
N LEU A 422 -15.04 7.62 1.06
CA LEU A 422 -15.87 8.25 0.03
C LEU A 422 -15.31 9.62 -0.39
N LEU A 423 -14.91 10.46 0.57
CA LEU A 423 -14.28 11.77 0.31
C LEU A 423 -12.97 11.60 -0.46
N ASN A 424 -12.16 10.60 -0.11
CA ASN A 424 -10.93 10.26 -0.85
C ASN A 424 -11.21 9.82 -2.29
N GLY A 425 -12.29 9.07 -2.52
CA GLY A 425 -12.73 8.70 -3.87
C GLY A 425 -13.15 9.91 -4.70
N VAL A 426 -13.95 10.82 -4.13
CA VAL A 426 -14.35 12.07 -4.78
C VAL A 426 -13.13 12.95 -5.08
N ALA A 427 -12.20 13.10 -4.13
CA ALA A 427 -10.97 13.85 -4.33
C ALA A 427 -10.09 13.24 -5.43
N THR A 428 -10.01 11.91 -5.52
CA THR A 428 -9.28 11.20 -6.60
C THR A 428 -9.88 11.46 -7.98
N VAL A 429 -11.21 11.39 -8.09
CA VAL A 429 -11.93 11.71 -9.33
C VAL A 429 -11.75 13.18 -9.70
N THR A 430 -11.85 14.08 -8.73
CA THR A 430 -11.70 15.53 -8.93
C THR A 430 -10.29 15.87 -9.40
N ALA A 431 -9.25 15.31 -8.77
CA ALA A 431 -7.86 15.49 -9.19
C ALA A 431 -7.63 14.99 -10.62
N THR A 432 -8.22 13.84 -10.98
CA THR A 432 -8.13 13.28 -12.33
C THR A 432 -8.86 14.15 -13.36
N TRP A 433 -10.06 14.64 -13.01
CA TRP A 433 -10.83 15.57 -13.83
C TRP A 433 -10.08 16.88 -14.04
N PHE A 434 -9.48 17.44 -13.00
CA PHE A 434 -8.70 18.68 -13.07
C PHE A 434 -7.48 18.52 -13.98
N LYS A 435 -6.68 17.47 -13.78
CA LYS A 435 -5.52 17.17 -14.65
C LYS A 435 -5.94 17.04 -16.13
N ARG A 436 -7.09 16.41 -16.39
CA ARG A 436 -7.61 16.22 -17.75
C ARG A 436 -8.18 17.50 -18.37
N THR A 437 -8.82 18.36 -17.57
CA THR A 437 -9.54 19.54 -18.06
C THR A 437 -8.62 20.75 -18.19
N TYR A 438 -7.66 20.90 -17.26
CA TYR A 438 -6.75 22.04 -17.19
C TYR A 438 -5.28 21.59 -17.11
N PRO A 439 -4.76 20.85 -18.11
CA PRO A 439 -3.40 20.29 -18.07
C PRO A 439 -2.32 21.36 -17.95
N GLU A 440 -2.47 22.50 -18.62
CA GLU A 440 -1.50 23.60 -18.57
C GLU A 440 -1.41 24.24 -17.17
N ILE A 441 -2.54 24.36 -16.47
CA ILE A 441 -2.57 24.89 -15.10
C ILE A 441 -1.96 23.85 -14.16
N ASN A 442 -2.38 22.59 -14.28
CA ASN A 442 -1.85 21.49 -13.46
C ASN A 442 -0.32 21.37 -13.57
N ASN A 443 0.25 21.50 -14.76
CA ASN A 443 1.69 21.39 -14.98
C ASN A 443 2.48 22.59 -14.42
N LYS A 444 1.82 23.72 -14.15
CA LYS A 444 2.44 24.90 -13.53
C LYS A 444 2.44 24.84 -12.00
N ILE A 445 1.72 23.89 -11.38
CA ILE A 445 1.67 23.78 -9.93
C ILE A 445 3.02 23.24 -9.43
N PRO A 446 3.76 23.99 -8.58
CA PRO A 446 5.02 23.50 -8.04
C PRO A 446 4.82 22.24 -7.20
N THR A 447 5.75 21.30 -7.27
CA THR A 447 5.72 20.03 -6.52
C THR A 447 5.43 20.22 -5.04
N LEU A 448 6.09 21.19 -4.39
CA LEU A 448 5.89 21.47 -2.96
C LEU A 448 4.45 21.90 -2.66
N VAL A 449 3.85 22.74 -3.51
CA VAL A 449 2.46 23.18 -3.35
C VAL A 449 1.51 22.00 -3.48
N SER A 450 1.73 21.11 -4.45
CA SER A 450 0.93 19.90 -4.63
C SER A 450 0.99 18.96 -3.42
N VAL A 451 2.19 18.77 -2.85
CA VAL A 451 2.39 18.00 -1.61
C VAL A 451 1.64 18.64 -0.44
N LEU A 452 1.80 19.95 -0.25
CA LEU A 452 1.11 20.68 0.82
C LEU A 452 -0.42 20.64 0.67
N MET A 453 -0.95 20.76 -0.55
CA MET A 453 -2.38 20.62 -0.81
C MET A 453 -2.90 19.23 -0.47
N LEU A 454 -2.14 18.18 -0.79
CA LEU A 454 -2.49 16.81 -0.44
C LEU A 454 -2.51 16.60 1.08
N HIS A 455 -1.48 17.05 1.79
CA HIS A 455 -1.41 16.95 3.25
C HIS A 455 -2.46 17.81 3.95
N ALA A 456 -2.78 18.99 3.42
CA ALA A 456 -3.89 19.81 3.93
C ALA A 456 -5.24 19.09 3.78
N PHE A 457 -5.47 18.41 2.64
CA PHE A 457 -6.65 17.58 2.46
C PHE A 457 -6.67 16.43 3.48
N PHE A 458 -5.58 15.69 3.65
CA PHE A 458 -5.51 14.61 4.63
C PHE A 458 -5.74 15.12 6.05
N LEU A 459 -5.08 16.21 6.45
CA LEU A 459 -5.29 16.83 7.76
C LEU A 459 -6.76 17.17 8.00
N ALA A 460 -7.50 17.59 6.98
CA ALA A 460 -8.94 17.88 7.10
C ALA A 460 -9.80 16.61 7.31
N VAL A 461 -9.48 15.51 6.62
CA VAL A 461 -10.31 14.29 6.65
C VAL A 461 -9.83 13.21 7.62
N ILE A 462 -8.57 13.26 8.08
CA ILE A 462 -7.95 12.22 8.92
C ILE A 462 -8.69 11.94 10.24
N PRO A 463 -9.39 12.89 10.89
CA PRO A 463 -10.18 12.56 12.08
C PRO A 463 -11.28 11.54 11.80
N LEU A 464 -11.87 11.54 10.60
CA LEU A 464 -12.88 10.55 10.22
C LEU A 464 -12.33 9.12 10.23
N PHE A 465 -11.02 8.96 10.02
CA PHE A 465 -10.37 7.65 10.09
C PHE A 465 -9.84 7.32 11.49
N CYS A 466 -9.26 8.32 12.17
CA CYS A 466 -8.52 8.13 13.42
C CYS A 466 -9.40 8.16 14.69
N SER A 467 -10.50 8.94 14.68
CA SER A 467 -11.37 9.11 15.85
C SER A 467 -11.94 7.79 16.39
N PRO A 468 -12.34 6.80 15.57
CA PRO A 468 -12.79 5.50 16.07
C PRO A 468 -11.73 4.81 16.94
N PHE A 469 -10.45 4.83 16.51
CA PHE A 469 -9.35 4.18 17.22
C PHE A 469 -8.97 4.90 18.52
N ILE A 470 -9.04 6.24 18.53
CA ILE A 470 -8.82 7.04 19.73
C ILE A 470 -9.92 6.74 20.75
N ARG A 471 -11.19 6.82 20.34
CA ARG A 471 -12.36 6.57 21.22
C ARG A 471 -12.37 5.17 21.82
N SER A 472 -11.88 4.18 21.08
CA SER A 472 -11.83 2.79 21.55
C SER A 472 -10.61 2.45 22.40
N GLY A 473 -9.64 3.36 22.53
CA GLY A 473 -8.37 3.07 23.22
C GLY A 473 -7.49 2.04 22.51
N PHE A 474 -7.62 1.87 21.18
CA PHE A 474 -6.86 0.86 20.42
C PHE A 474 -5.35 1.05 20.60
N PHE A 475 -4.88 2.29 20.46
CA PHE A 475 -3.47 2.63 20.58
C PHE A 475 -2.98 2.72 22.02
N VAL A 476 -3.90 2.91 22.99
CA VAL A 476 -3.58 2.79 24.43
C VAL A 476 -3.21 1.35 24.76
N GLN A 477 -3.90 0.36 24.19
CA GLN A 477 -3.49 -1.04 24.32
C GLN A 477 -2.14 -1.31 23.64
N LEU A 478 -1.89 -0.73 22.46
CA LEU A 478 -0.58 -0.88 21.78
C LEU A 478 0.56 -0.20 22.58
N GLU A 479 0.25 0.88 23.29
CA GLU A 479 1.17 1.51 24.23
C GLU A 479 1.55 0.56 25.39
N ALA A 480 0.58 -0.19 25.93
CA ALA A 480 0.88 -1.21 26.92
C ALA A 480 1.86 -2.27 26.36
N LEU A 481 1.71 -2.68 25.10
CA LEU A 481 2.67 -3.60 24.45
C LEU A 481 4.08 -3.01 24.40
N ARG A 482 4.23 -1.71 24.09
CA ARG A 482 5.54 -1.04 24.13
C ARG A 482 6.20 -1.22 25.50
N TYR A 483 5.46 -1.04 26.58
CA TYR A 483 6.01 -1.18 27.93
C TYR A 483 6.32 -2.61 28.35
N GLU A 484 5.65 -3.61 27.77
CA GLU A 484 6.04 -5.01 27.94
C GLU A 484 7.36 -5.35 27.22
N LEU A 485 7.71 -4.58 26.17
CA LEU A 485 8.92 -4.79 25.37
C LEU A 485 10.12 -3.95 25.83
N LEU A 486 9.87 -2.73 26.33
CA LEU A 486 10.93 -1.84 26.78
C LEU A 486 11.45 -2.26 28.16
N PRO A 487 12.79 -2.28 28.37
CA PRO A 487 13.37 -2.63 29.66
C PRO A 487 13.30 -1.44 30.62
N ILE A 488 12.10 -1.00 30.99
CA ILE A 488 11.88 0.11 31.93
C ILE A 488 11.27 -0.45 33.22
N ARG A 489 11.72 0.04 34.38
CA ARG A 489 11.19 -0.39 35.68
C ARG A 489 9.70 -0.06 35.79
N SER A 490 8.95 -0.92 36.48
CA SER A 490 7.51 -0.80 36.70
C SER A 490 7.09 0.63 37.07
N ARG A 491 6.18 1.18 36.27
CA ARG A 491 5.62 2.54 36.33
C ARG A 491 4.25 2.54 35.62
N PRO A 492 3.50 3.65 35.60
CA PRO A 492 2.28 3.74 34.81
C PRO A 492 2.53 3.31 33.35
N ARG A 493 1.74 2.37 32.83
CA ARG A 493 1.93 1.77 31.48
C ARG A 493 1.36 2.64 30.35
N GLY A 494 1.12 3.92 30.63
CA GLY A 494 0.60 4.90 29.70
C GLY A 494 1.27 6.26 29.89
N SER A 495 1.49 6.96 28.79
CA SER A 495 2.21 8.21 28.72
C SER A 495 1.84 8.99 27.48
N PHE A 496 1.71 10.30 27.62
CA PHE A 496 1.39 11.19 26.53
C PHE A 496 2.18 12.50 26.67
N ILE A 497 2.82 12.90 25.58
CA ILE A 497 3.58 14.15 25.45
C ILE A 497 2.77 15.12 24.61
N TYR A 498 2.47 16.29 25.17
CA TYR A 498 1.74 17.35 24.45
C TYR A 498 2.67 18.05 23.46
N LEU A 499 2.51 17.80 22.16
CA LEU A 499 3.25 18.48 21.07
C LEU A 499 2.54 19.74 20.56
N PHE A 500 1.21 19.70 20.43
CA PHE A 500 0.43 20.73 19.74
C PHE A 500 -0.40 21.62 20.68
N GLY A 501 0.00 21.71 21.96
CA GLY A 501 -0.79 22.37 23.00
C GLY A 501 -1.92 21.48 23.55
N GLN A 502 -2.66 22.03 24.51
CA GLN A 502 -3.76 21.34 25.20
C GLN A 502 -5.09 21.43 24.48
#